data_AF-A0A6G6ZXV3-F1
#
_entry.id   AF-A0A6G6ZXV3-F1
#
_cell.length_a   1.000
_cell.length_b   1.000
_cell.length_c   1.000
_cell.angle_alpha   90.00
_cell.angle_beta   90.00
_cell.angle_gamma   90.00
#
_symmetry.space_group_name_H-M   'P 1'
#
loop_
_entity.id
_entity.type
_entity.pdbx_description
1 polymer ?
#
loop_
_entity_poly.entity_id
_entity_poly.type
_entity_poly.pdbx_seq_one_letter_code
_entity_poly.pdbx_strand_id
1 'polypeptide(L)' 'MPKNQPTGAPAATAADIERSILALNKMAERLWGEGREPEAQALINALDALNRALDRIRIGESRRAATLH' A
#
# COMPACT_ATOMS: atom_id res chain seq x y z
N MET A 1 -14.64 -5.27 33.01
CA MET A 1 -14.08 -6.05 31.88
C MET A 1 -13.74 -5.08 30.75
N PRO A 2 -12.46 -4.80 30.45
CA PRO A 2 -12.10 -4.04 29.26
C PRO A 2 -12.13 -4.99 28.06
N LYS A 3 -12.85 -4.59 27.01
CA LYS A 3 -13.03 -5.34 25.78
C LYS A 3 -11.68 -5.57 25.11
N ASN A 4 -11.35 -6.85 24.88
CA ASN A 4 -10.36 -7.29 23.90
C ASN A 4 -10.59 -6.52 22.58
N GLN A 5 -9.69 -5.61 22.24
CA GLN A 5 -9.50 -5.26 20.84
C GLN A 5 -8.57 -6.33 20.24
N PRO A 6 -8.93 -6.88 19.07
CA PRO A 6 -8.22 -7.99 18.48
C PRO A 6 -6.78 -7.58 18.18
N THR A 7 -5.87 -8.40 18.70
CA THR A 7 -4.66 -8.89 18.03
C THR A 7 -4.67 -8.58 16.53
N GLY A 8 -3.75 -7.77 16.05
CA GLY A 8 -3.62 -7.47 14.62
C GLY A 8 -2.18 -7.11 14.33
N ALA A 9 -1.61 -7.73 13.30
CA ALA A 9 -0.24 -7.50 12.82
C ALA A 9 0.10 -5.99 12.81
N PRO A 10 1.38 -5.61 13.01
CA PRO A 10 1.79 -4.21 12.91
C PRO A 10 1.21 -3.63 11.62
N ALA A 11 0.41 -2.56 11.75
CA ALA A 11 -0.19 -1.91 10.61
C ALA A 11 0.94 -1.53 9.64
N ALA A 12 0.81 -1.94 8.38
CA ALA A 12 1.82 -1.64 7.35
C ALA A 12 2.07 -0.13 7.35
N THR A 13 3.34 0.26 7.53
CA THR A 13 3.71 1.66 7.55
C THR A 13 3.68 2.23 6.12
N ALA A 14 3.68 3.56 5.99
CA ALA A 14 3.83 4.20 4.69
C ALA A 14 5.08 3.69 3.94
N ALA A 15 6.20 3.52 4.66
CA ALA A 15 7.44 3.02 4.09
C ALA A 15 7.33 1.56 3.60
N ASP A 16 6.61 0.70 4.32
CA ASP A 16 6.39 -0.69 3.90
C ASP A 16 5.56 -0.76 2.62
N ILE A 17 4.54 0.09 2.51
CA ILE A 17 3.67 0.18 1.34
C ILE A 17 4.44 0.75 0.14
N GLU A 18 5.23 1.81 0.34
CA GLU A 18 6.10 2.39 -0.70
C GLU A 18 7.10 1.36 -1.24
N ARG A 19 7.74 0.58 -0.37
CA ARG A 19 8.63 -0.49 -0.77
C ARG A 19 7.91 -1.57 -1.60
N SER A 20 6.69 -1.91 -1.20
CA SER A 20 5.86 -2.90 -1.91
C SER A 20 5.45 -2.39 -3.29
N ILE A 21 5.06 -1.11 -3.42
CA ILE A 21 4.75 -0.46 -4.70
C ILE A 21 5.94 -0.52 -5.66
N LEU A 22 7.15 -0.17 -5.18
CA LEU A 22 8.35 -0.21 -6.00
C LEU A 22 8.68 -1.63 -6.50
N ALA A 23 8.52 -2.63 -5.65
CA ALA A 23 8.77 -4.02 -6.01
C ALA A 23 7.76 -4.52 -7.06
N LEU A 24 6.47 -4.22 -6.86
CA LEU A 24 5.40 -4.67 -7.76
C LEU A 24 5.45 -3.96 -9.11
N ASN A 25 5.83 -2.68 -9.17
CA ASN A 25 6.06 -1.97 -10.44
C ASN A 25 7.13 -2.65 -11.29
N LYS A 26 8.29 -2.97 -10.70
CA LYS A 26 9.37 -3.65 -11.43
C LYS A 26 8.93 -5.03 -11.96
N MET A 27 8.11 -5.73 -11.19
CA MET A 27 7.59 -7.03 -11.61
C MET A 27 6.54 -6.87 -12.73
N ALA A 28 5.68 -5.84 -12.68
CA ALA A 28 4.72 -5.54 -13.73
C ALA A 28 5.42 -5.17 -15.04
N GLU A 29 6.45 -4.31 -15.00
CA GLU A 29 7.28 -3.96 -16.15
C GLU A 29 7.94 -5.19 -16.79
N ARG A 30 8.48 -6.08 -15.96
CA ARG A 30 9.07 -7.34 -16.44
C ARG A 30 8.03 -8.22 -17.13
N LEU A 31 6.85 -8.41 -16.53
CA LEU A 31 5.79 -9.24 -17.10
C LEU A 31 5.24 -8.66 -18.40
N TRP A 32 5.16 -7.33 -18.51
CA TRP A 32 4.86 -6.65 -19.77
C TRP A 32 5.88 -6.99 -20.86
N GLY A 33 7.18 -6.94 -20.53
CA GLY A 33 8.24 -7.33 -21.46
C GLY A 33 8.21 -8.82 -21.84
N GLU A 34 7.70 -9.68 -20.97
CA GLU A 34 7.51 -11.12 -21.21
C GLU A 34 6.21 -11.44 -21.99
N GLY A 35 5.37 -10.45 -22.33
CA GLY A 35 4.08 -10.66 -22.99
C GLY A 35 3.01 -11.28 -22.07
N ARG A 36 3.25 -11.27 -20.76
CA ARG A 36 2.36 -11.83 -19.73
C ARG A 36 1.37 -10.77 -19.24
N GLU A 37 0.59 -10.27 -20.19
CA GLU A 37 -0.34 -9.16 -19.96
C GLU A 37 -1.36 -9.43 -18.84
N PRO A 38 -1.94 -10.64 -18.70
CA PRO A 38 -2.89 -10.90 -17.61
C PRO A 38 -2.26 -10.76 -16.22
N GLU A 39 -1.04 -11.28 -16.04
CA GLU A 39 -0.32 -11.17 -14.78
C GLU A 39 0.17 -9.74 -14.52
N ALA A 40 0.63 -9.04 -15.56
CA ALA A 40 0.98 -7.63 -15.45
C ALA A 40 -0.23 -6.78 -15.02
N GLN A 41 -1.42 -7.04 -15.58
CA GLN A 41 -2.65 -6.36 -15.21
C GLN A 41 -3.06 -6.66 -13.76
N ALA A 42 -2.87 -7.90 -13.30
CA ALA A 42 -3.12 -8.26 -11.90
C ALA A 42 -2.22 -7.45 -10.94
N LEU A 43 -0.95 -7.24 -11.31
CA LEU A 43 -0.04 -6.41 -10.53
C LEU A 43 -0.43 -4.93 -10.54
N ILE A 44 -0.87 -4.39 -11.68
CA ILE A 44 -1.37 -3.01 -11.77
C ILE A 44 -2.58 -2.79 -10.85
N ASN A 45 -3.50 -3.77 -10.78
CA ASN A 45 -4.64 -3.69 -9.87
C ASN A 45 -4.20 -3.72 -8.40
N ALA A 46 -3.18 -4.52 -8.06
CA ALA A 46 -2.61 -4.55 -6.71
C ALA A 46 -1.91 -3.22 -6.37
N LEU A 47 -1.21 -2.62 -7.33
CA LEU A 47 -0.56 -1.31 -7.19
C LEU A 47 -1.56 -0.19 -6.92
N ASP A 48 -2.70 -0.17 -7.62
CA ASP A 48 -3.77 0.80 -7.37
C ASP A 48 -4.31 0.68 -5.93
N ALA A 49 -4.53 -0.55 -5.45
CA ALA A 49 -4.97 -0.79 -4.08
C ALA A 49 -3.96 -0.28 -3.04
N LEU A 50 -2.65 -0.48 -3.28
CA LEU A 50 -1.59 -0.02 -2.40
C LEU A 50 -1.45 1.51 -2.40
N ASN A 51 -1.55 2.15 -3.56
CA ASN A 51 -1.54 3.62 -3.63
C ASN A 51 -2.70 4.22 -2.83
N ARG A 52 -3.91 3.68 -2.96
CA ARG A 52 -5.07 4.10 -2.14
C ARG A 52 -4.84 3.89 -0.65
N ALA A 53 -4.15 2.81 -0.26
CA ALA A 53 -3.81 2.58 1.15
C ALA A 53 -2.80 3.61 1.66
N LEU A 54 -1.77 3.93 0.86
CA LEU A 54 -0.77 4.94 1.18
C LEU A 54 -1.38 6.34 1.33
N ASP A 55 -2.28 6.73 0.42
CA ASP A 55 -3.00 8.00 0.51
C ASP A 55 -3.80 8.13 1.80
N ARG A 56 -4.48 7.06 2.22
CA ARG A 56 -5.24 7.05 3.49
C ARG A 56 -4.34 7.28 4.71
N ILE A 57 -3.15 6.68 4.71
CA ILE A 57 -2.17 6.86 5.78
C ILE A 57 -1.67 8.30 5.80
N ARG A 58 -1.24 8.83 4.65
CA ARG A 58 -0.75 10.21 4.51
C ARG A 58 -1.79 11.24 4.92
N ILE A 59 -3.06 11.09 4.51
CA ILE A 59 -4.16 11.97 4.93
C ILE A 59 -4.41 11.90 6.45
N GLY A 60 -4.29 10.70 7.04
CA GLY A 60 -4.36 10.51 8.49
C GLY A 60 -3.24 11.25 9.23
N GLU A 61 -2.02 11.19 8.71
CA GLU A 61 -0.85 11.90 9.23
C GLU A 61 -0.99 13.42 9.10
N SER A 62 -1.40 13.92 7.93
CA SER A 62 -1.63 15.36 7.71
C SER A 62 -2.68 15.94 8.66
N ARG A 63 -3.77 15.19 8.93
CA ARG A 63 -4.80 15.61 9.90
C ARG A 63 -4.25 15.69 11.33
N ARG A 64 -3.38 14.77 11.74
CA ARG A 64 -2.74 14.81 13.06
C ARG A 64 -1.78 16.00 13.19
N ALA A 65 -1.02 16.30 12.13
CA ALA A 65 -0.13 17.45 12.10
C ALA A 65 -0.92 18.77 12.25
N ALA A 66 -2.08 18.91 11.59
CA ALA A 66 -2.91 20.11 11.66
C ALA A 66 -3.49 20.40 13.06
N THR A 67 -3.68 19.38 13.89
CA THR A 67 -4.23 19.50 15.26
C THR A 67 -3.18 19.74 16.34
N LEU A 68 -1.89 19.79 15.99
CA LEU A 68 -0.77 19.94 16.93
C LEU A 68 -0.23 21.39 17.01
N HIS A 69 -0.98 22.38 16.52
CA HIS A 69 -0.62 23.80 16.52
C HIS A 69 -1.31 24.60 17.62
#